data_AF-A0A5P8WKP3-F1
#
_entry.id   AF-A0A5P8WKP3-F1
#
_cell.length_a   1.000
_cell.length_b   1.000
_cell.length_c   1.000
_cell.angle_alpha   90.00
_cell.angle_beta   90.00
_cell.angle_gamma   90.00
#
_symmetry.space_group_name_H-M   'P 1'
#
loop_
_entity.id
_entity.type
_entity.pdbx_description
1 polymer ?
#
loop_
_entity_poly.entity_id
_entity_poly.type
_entity_poly.pdbx_seq_one_letter_code
_entity_poly.pdbx_strand_id
1 'polypeptide(L)'
;MSQIEIAQIIEQIKQEITVDSNGQGKASIRATARLADVQDSSLRRALLSAALEPSALAQSLIQQGFSPAALETWNEGIPDMGVAAVIEYYAFDAGRYCKQQARLVCKAFNRIGVRAWMQDIMGWTKPATQPQEQPSTPALPPVEQRLHTLVLAMKTLAELTGGRLNPYMEQQFKDYAGNLLTEHNRKLLTPSEERWLGVVNFAESELGKKVPLSGAHYRGHLGTWVRTFYPHLGDRQETRLVNGVQQPIYVYACHDPAVAAGLTKAIEEFFAHPSPGAALRQAGAFASKKEKVSV
;
A
#
# COMPACT_ATOMS: atom_id res chain seq x y z
N MET A 1 -17.52 14.96 -30.92
CA MET A 1 -17.28 13.52 -31.11
C MET A 1 -18.06 12.74 -30.07
N SER A 2 -18.83 11.77 -30.52
CA SER A 2 -19.75 10.98 -29.68
C SER A 2 -19.03 9.74 -29.13
N GLN A 3 -19.49 9.18 -28.00
CA GLN A 3 -18.94 7.93 -27.44
C GLN A 3 -19.02 6.75 -28.45
N ILE A 4 -19.92 6.86 -29.43
CA ILE A 4 -20.15 5.86 -30.49
C ILE A 4 -18.94 5.77 -31.43
N GLU A 5 -18.22 6.86 -31.68
CA GLU A 5 -17.03 6.87 -32.56
C GLU A 5 -15.84 6.15 -31.90
N ILE A 6 -15.66 6.28 -30.58
CA ILE A 6 -14.54 5.64 -29.85
C ILE A 6 -14.72 4.11 -29.79
N ALA A 7 -15.95 3.63 -29.58
CA ALA A 7 -16.22 2.19 -29.56
C ALA A 7 -15.90 1.50 -30.90
N GLN A 8 -16.20 2.18 -32.02
CA GLN A 8 -15.85 1.69 -33.36
C GLN A 8 -14.34 1.66 -33.59
N ILE A 9 -13.60 2.66 -33.09
CA ILE A 9 -12.14 2.66 -33.12
C ILE A 9 -11.59 1.47 -32.33
N ILE A 10 -12.15 1.17 -31.15
CA ILE A 10 -11.72 0.04 -30.31
C ILE A 10 -11.85 -1.30 -31.06
N GLU A 11 -12.98 -1.54 -31.72
CA GLU A 11 -13.16 -2.76 -32.53
C GLU A 11 -12.14 -2.85 -33.67
N GLN A 12 -11.85 -1.74 -34.35
CA GLN A 12 -10.87 -1.69 -35.44
C GLN A 12 -9.43 -1.94 -34.99
N ILE A 13 -9.07 -1.51 -33.78
CA ILE A 13 -7.69 -1.65 -33.28
C ILE A 13 -7.44 -2.98 -32.57
N LYS A 14 -8.48 -3.76 -32.27
CA LYS A 14 -8.36 -5.02 -31.52
C LYS A 14 -7.37 -6.00 -32.16
N GLN A 15 -7.37 -6.10 -33.49
CA GLN A 15 -6.43 -6.96 -34.25
C GLN A 15 -4.98 -6.45 -34.25
N GLU A 16 -4.76 -5.22 -33.80
CA GLU A 16 -3.47 -4.53 -33.77
C GLU A 16 -2.92 -4.38 -32.34
N ILE A 17 -3.60 -4.99 -31.37
CA ILE A 17 -3.16 -5.12 -29.98
C ILE A 17 -2.77 -6.58 -29.77
N THR A 18 -1.65 -6.77 -29.09
CA THR A 18 -1.17 -8.09 -28.67
C THR A 18 -0.83 -8.04 -27.20
N VAL A 19 -1.10 -9.12 -26.48
CA VAL A 19 -0.74 -9.28 -25.07
C VAL A 19 0.08 -10.56 -24.98
N ASP A 20 1.28 -10.46 -24.40
CA ASP A 20 2.15 -11.61 -24.25
C ASP A 20 1.74 -12.52 -23.06
N SER A 21 2.46 -13.61 -22.86
CA SER A 21 2.22 -14.55 -21.75
C SER A 21 2.40 -13.91 -20.36
N ASN A 22 3.13 -12.81 -20.27
CA ASN A 22 3.39 -12.07 -19.03
C ASN A 22 2.34 -10.98 -18.78
N GLY A 23 1.36 -10.83 -19.67
CA GLY A 23 0.33 -9.79 -19.58
C GLY A 23 0.82 -8.41 -20.00
N GLN A 24 1.98 -8.30 -20.66
CA GLN A 24 2.46 -7.03 -21.21
C GLN A 24 1.80 -6.81 -22.57
N GLY A 25 1.15 -5.65 -22.70
CA GLY A 25 0.47 -5.27 -23.93
C GLY A 25 1.41 -4.52 -24.88
N LYS A 26 1.28 -4.81 -26.18
CA LYS A 26 1.85 -4.00 -27.27
C LYS A 26 0.74 -3.63 -28.24
N ALA A 27 0.71 -2.37 -28.65
CA ALA A 27 -0.17 -1.90 -29.73
C ALA A 27 0.65 -1.43 -30.91
N SER A 28 0.13 -1.61 -32.13
CA SER A 28 0.78 -1.07 -33.32
C SER A 28 0.85 0.47 -33.27
N ILE A 29 1.77 1.06 -34.05
CA ILE A 29 1.81 2.52 -34.27
C ILE A 29 0.48 3.02 -34.84
N ARG A 30 -0.15 2.27 -35.76
CA ARG A 30 -1.42 2.66 -36.38
C ARG A 30 -2.56 2.67 -35.36
N ALA A 31 -2.63 1.66 -34.49
CA ALA A 31 -3.59 1.60 -33.40
C ALA A 31 -3.43 2.79 -32.44
N THR A 32 -2.21 3.07 -32.02
CA THR A 32 -1.89 4.21 -31.13
C THR A 32 -2.19 5.55 -31.79
N ALA A 33 -1.89 5.70 -33.08
CA ALA A 33 -2.19 6.90 -33.85
C ALA A 33 -3.70 7.13 -33.96
N ARG A 34 -4.50 6.08 -34.22
CA ARG A 34 -5.96 6.17 -34.22
C ARG A 34 -6.52 6.55 -32.87
N LEU A 35 -6.01 5.98 -31.76
CA LEU A 35 -6.42 6.36 -30.41
C LEU A 35 -6.13 7.84 -30.10
N ALA A 36 -4.97 8.33 -30.53
CA ALA A 36 -4.56 9.72 -30.31
C ALA A 36 -5.14 10.73 -31.32
N ASP A 37 -5.88 10.28 -32.34
CA ASP A 37 -6.38 11.11 -33.46
C ASP A 37 -5.24 11.84 -34.23
N VAL A 38 -4.21 11.08 -34.60
CA VAL A 38 -3.07 11.55 -35.39
C VAL A 38 -2.78 10.63 -36.57
N GLN A 39 -2.04 11.13 -37.55
CA GLN A 39 -1.58 10.30 -38.68
C GLN A 39 -0.47 9.34 -38.22
N ASP A 40 -0.58 8.08 -38.63
CA ASP A 40 0.39 7.03 -38.31
C ASP A 40 1.79 7.34 -38.86
N SER A 41 1.87 7.92 -40.06
CA SER A 41 3.13 8.38 -40.68
C SER A 41 3.82 9.46 -39.84
N SER A 42 3.03 10.38 -39.25
CA SER A 42 3.55 11.44 -38.39
C SER A 42 4.06 10.89 -37.06
N LEU A 43 3.32 9.97 -36.43
CA LEU A 43 3.74 9.31 -35.19
C LEU A 43 5.00 8.47 -35.41
N ARG A 44 5.03 7.67 -36.48
CA ARG A 44 6.20 6.87 -36.89
C ARG A 44 7.45 7.73 -37.05
N ARG A 45 7.34 8.83 -37.80
CA ARG A 45 8.47 9.77 -37.99
C ARG A 45 8.92 10.39 -36.67
N ALA A 46 7.98 10.77 -35.79
CA ALA A 46 8.29 11.35 -34.49
C ALA A 46 9.06 10.37 -33.59
N LEU A 47 8.69 9.09 -33.58
CA LEU A 47 9.38 8.05 -32.81
C LEU A 47 10.77 7.73 -33.37
N LEU A 48 10.89 7.57 -34.70
CA LEU A 48 12.17 7.26 -35.36
C LEU A 48 13.18 8.42 -35.31
N SER A 49 12.71 9.66 -35.12
CA SER A 49 13.60 10.83 -35.00
C SER A 49 14.43 10.85 -33.72
N ALA A 50 14.13 9.98 -32.73
CA ALA A 50 14.67 10.04 -31.38
C ALA A 50 16.21 9.99 -31.29
N ALA A 51 16.88 9.26 -32.18
CA ALA A 51 18.34 9.08 -32.15
C ALA A 51 19.14 10.14 -32.93
N LEU A 52 18.50 10.89 -33.83
CA LEU A 52 19.15 11.89 -34.69
C LEU A 52 18.81 13.31 -34.24
N GLU A 53 17.53 13.68 -34.36
CA GLU A 53 16.99 14.98 -33.95
C GLU A 53 15.63 14.74 -33.29
N PRO A 54 15.58 14.55 -31.96
CA PRO A 54 14.37 14.11 -31.30
C PRO A 54 13.27 15.16 -31.43
N SER A 55 12.16 14.75 -32.04
CA SER A 55 10.93 15.54 -32.08
C SER A 55 10.43 15.90 -30.67
N ALA A 56 9.55 16.90 -30.54
CA ALA A 56 8.98 17.28 -29.25
C ALA A 56 8.28 16.12 -28.52
N LEU A 57 7.64 15.19 -29.27
CA LEU A 57 7.11 13.94 -28.71
C LEU A 57 8.24 13.05 -28.18
N ALA A 58 9.28 12.80 -29.00
CA ALA A 58 10.40 11.96 -28.58
C ALA A 58 11.12 12.54 -27.35
N GLN A 59 11.29 13.86 -27.28
CA GLN A 59 11.85 14.54 -26.11
C GLN A 59 10.98 14.34 -24.86
N SER A 60 9.65 14.47 -24.99
CA SER A 60 8.72 14.21 -23.89
C SER A 60 8.81 12.76 -23.40
N LEU A 61 8.85 11.79 -24.31
CA LEU A 61 9.04 10.38 -23.97
C LEU A 61 10.38 10.13 -23.27
N ILE A 62 11.46 10.74 -23.73
CA ILE A 62 12.78 10.62 -23.10
C ILE A 62 12.76 11.21 -21.68
N GLN A 63 12.09 12.35 -21.47
CA GLN A 63 11.92 12.95 -20.14
C GLN A 63 11.10 12.07 -19.19
N GLN A 64 10.17 11.28 -19.72
CA GLN A 64 9.41 10.28 -18.95
C GLN A 64 10.22 8.99 -18.68
N GLY A 65 11.47 8.90 -19.13
CA GLY A 65 12.40 7.82 -18.82
C GLY A 65 12.54 6.74 -19.90
N PHE A 66 11.95 6.93 -21.09
CA PHE A 66 12.17 6.03 -22.21
C PHE A 66 13.54 6.30 -22.87
N SER A 67 14.33 5.26 -23.11
CA SER A 67 15.61 5.43 -23.81
C SER A 67 15.39 5.70 -25.31
N PRO A 68 16.22 6.54 -25.96
CA PRO A 68 16.12 6.77 -27.41
C PRO A 68 16.19 5.48 -28.23
N ALA A 69 17.04 4.54 -27.83
CA ALA A 69 17.17 3.23 -28.47
C ALA A 69 15.87 2.38 -28.35
N ALA A 70 15.14 2.50 -27.23
CA ALA A 70 13.86 1.80 -27.09
C ALA A 70 12.82 2.33 -28.09
N LEU A 71 12.81 3.65 -28.36
CA LEU A 71 11.86 4.26 -29.29
C LEU A 71 12.05 3.76 -30.74
N GLU A 72 13.26 3.39 -31.14
CA GLU A 72 13.52 2.80 -32.46
C GLU A 72 12.83 1.43 -32.63
N THR A 73 12.80 0.64 -31.55
CA THR A 73 12.17 -0.70 -31.56
C THR A 73 10.64 -0.65 -31.60
N TRP A 74 10.03 0.51 -31.36
CA TRP A 74 8.56 0.65 -31.31
C TRP A 74 7.88 0.52 -32.67
N ASN A 75 8.65 0.44 -33.76
CA ASN A 75 8.12 0.03 -35.04
C ASN A 75 7.50 -1.38 -35.02
N GLU A 76 8.02 -2.27 -34.17
CA GLU A 76 7.50 -3.62 -33.96
C GLU A 76 6.25 -3.64 -33.06
N GLY A 77 5.99 -2.54 -32.34
CA GLY A 77 4.87 -2.38 -31.42
C GLY A 77 5.24 -1.46 -30.26
N ILE A 78 4.34 -0.54 -29.94
CA ILE A 78 4.47 0.37 -28.80
C ILE A 78 4.02 -0.37 -27.54
N PRO A 79 4.86 -0.48 -26.50
CA PRO A 79 4.47 -1.10 -25.23
C PRO A 79 3.37 -0.28 -24.55
N ASP A 80 2.55 -0.92 -23.72
CA ASP A 80 1.44 -0.31 -22.98
C ASP A 80 1.76 1.04 -22.29
N MET A 81 2.90 1.15 -21.61
CA MET A 81 3.36 2.40 -20.99
C MET A 81 3.73 3.45 -22.04
N GLY A 82 4.29 3.03 -23.18
CA GLY A 82 4.55 3.93 -24.31
C GLY A 82 3.26 4.45 -24.95
N VAL A 83 2.24 3.60 -25.06
CA VAL A 83 0.90 4.00 -25.56
C VAL A 83 0.29 5.04 -24.64
N ALA A 84 0.36 4.83 -23.32
CA ALA A 84 -0.09 5.79 -22.33
C ALA A 84 0.59 7.16 -22.52
N ALA A 85 1.93 7.16 -22.60
CA ALA A 85 2.74 8.35 -22.73
C ALA A 85 2.49 9.13 -24.04
N VAL A 86 2.37 8.43 -25.17
CA VAL A 86 2.03 9.05 -26.46
C VAL A 86 0.66 9.71 -26.41
N ILE A 87 -0.33 9.04 -25.81
CA ILE A 87 -1.70 9.57 -25.70
C ILE A 87 -1.74 10.76 -24.73
N GLU A 88 -1.00 10.71 -23.62
CA GLU A 88 -0.87 11.82 -22.68
C GLU A 88 -0.26 13.05 -23.35
N TYR A 89 0.81 12.86 -24.13
CA TYR A 89 1.43 13.95 -24.90
C TYR A 89 0.42 14.63 -25.84
N TYR A 90 -0.32 13.86 -26.65
CA TYR A 90 -1.35 14.44 -27.53
C TYR A 90 -2.59 14.91 -26.78
N ALA A 91 -2.78 14.55 -25.52
CA ALA A 91 -3.86 15.07 -24.70
C ALA A 91 -3.52 16.46 -24.15
N PHE A 92 -2.29 16.68 -23.68
CA PHE A 92 -1.94 17.87 -22.89
C PHE A 92 -0.72 18.66 -23.40
N ASP A 93 0.32 18.00 -23.89
CA ASP A 93 1.64 18.60 -24.09
C ASP A 93 1.97 18.97 -25.54
N ALA A 94 1.19 18.49 -26.51
CA ALA A 94 1.38 18.77 -27.94
C ALA A 94 0.99 20.22 -28.36
N GLY A 95 0.66 21.09 -27.40
CA GLY A 95 0.28 22.48 -27.61
C GLY A 95 -0.92 22.63 -28.56
N ARG A 96 -0.73 23.29 -29.71
CA ARG A 96 -1.78 23.47 -30.73
C ARG A 96 -2.24 22.16 -31.39
N TYR A 97 -1.46 21.09 -31.24
CA TYR A 97 -1.77 19.77 -31.80
C TYR A 97 -2.45 18.85 -30.80
N CYS A 98 -2.81 19.35 -29.61
CA CYS A 98 -3.57 18.57 -28.64
C CYS A 98 -4.94 18.16 -29.20
N LYS A 99 -5.32 16.90 -28.98
CA LYS A 99 -6.52 16.30 -29.53
C LYS A 99 -7.55 16.02 -28.44
N GLN A 100 -8.81 16.34 -28.73
CA GLN A 100 -9.90 16.05 -27.80
C GLN A 100 -10.08 14.55 -27.59
N GLN A 101 -9.87 13.74 -28.63
CA GLN A 101 -9.95 12.29 -28.53
C GLN A 101 -8.86 11.74 -27.61
N ALA A 102 -7.61 12.16 -27.80
CA ALA A 102 -6.50 11.77 -26.92
C ALA A 102 -6.80 12.09 -25.44
N ARG A 103 -7.43 13.25 -25.15
CA ARG A 103 -7.86 13.60 -23.78
C ARG A 103 -8.90 12.64 -23.22
N LEU A 104 -9.89 12.23 -24.01
CA LEU A 104 -10.91 11.28 -23.56
C LEU A 104 -10.32 9.90 -23.30
N VAL A 105 -9.46 9.42 -24.21
CA VAL A 105 -8.76 8.14 -24.07
C VAL A 105 -7.82 8.18 -22.86
N CYS A 106 -7.03 9.24 -22.69
CA CYS A 106 -6.16 9.44 -21.53
C CYS A 106 -6.95 9.38 -20.20
N LYS A 107 -8.10 10.07 -20.13
CA LYS A 107 -8.96 10.01 -18.93
C LYS A 107 -9.52 8.62 -18.65
N ALA A 108 -9.86 7.85 -19.69
CA ALA A 108 -10.30 6.47 -19.54
C ALA A 108 -9.15 5.57 -19.05
N PHE A 109 -7.97 5.73 -19.64
CA PHE A 109 -6.76 5.01 -19.27
C PHE A 109 -6.28 5.32 -17.85
N ASN A 110 -6.43 6.55 -17.36
CA ASN A 110 -6.12 6.90 -15.97
C ASN A 110 -7.07 6.24 -14.96
N ARG A 111 -8.27 5.81 -15.39
CA ARG A 111 -9.24 5.12 -14.52
C ARG A 111 -9.06 3.60 -14.51
N ILE A 112 -8.79 3.01 -15.67
CA ILE A 112 -8.75 1.55 -15.86
C ILE A 112 -7.31 1.02 -15.83
N GLY A 113 -6.35 1.81 -16.31
CA GLY A 113 -4.98 1.40 -16.62
C GLY A 113 -4.88 0.82 -18.03
N VAL A 114 -3.92 1.30 -18.83
CA VAL A 114 -3.73 0.87 -20.24
C VAL A 114 -3.50 -0.64 -20.35
N ARG A 115 -2.67 -1.19 -19.46
CA ARG A 115 -2.38 -2.62 -19.42
C ARG A 115 -3.63 -3.45 -19.15
N ALA A 116 -4.41 -3.08 -18.14
CA ALA A 116 -5.64 -3.77 -17.79
C ALA A 116 -6.67 -3.70 -18.93
N TRP A 117 -6.77 -2.55 -19.59
CA TRP A 117 -7.62 -2.37 -20.75
C TRP A 117 -7.19 -3.24 -21.95
N MET A 118 -5.89 -3.34 -22.26
CA MET A 118 -5.40 -4.24 -23.31
C MET A 118 -5.65 -5.72 -22.98
N GLN A 119 -5.46 -6.11 -21.71
CA GLN A 119 -5.73 -7.46 -21.24
C GLN A 119 -7.22 -7.81 -21.38
N ASP A 120 -8.12 -6.91 -20.97
CA ASP A 120 -9.57 -7.09 -21.05
C ASP A 120 -10.04 -7.25 -22.51
N ILE A 121 -9.59 -6.37 -23.42
CA ILE A 121 -9.96 -6.46 -24.84
C ILE A 121 -9.49 -7.75 -25.49
N MET A 122 -8.28 -8.21 -25.16
CA MET A 122 -7.71 -9.44 -25.71
C MET A 122 -8.24 -10.70 -25.03
N GLY A 123 -9.12 -10.58 -24.04
CA GLY A 123 -9.60 -11.71 -23.25
C GLY A 123 -8.46 -12.39 -22.49
N TRP A 124 -7.38 -11.68 -22.20
CA TRP A 124 -6.25 -12.21 -21.46
C TRP A 124 -6.66 -12.35 -20.00
N THR A 125 -6.89 -13.58 -19.60
CA THR A 125 -6.96 -13.95 -18.19
C THR A 125 -5.57 -14.32 -17.74
N LYS A 126 -5.10 -13.74 -16.62
CA LYS A 126 -3.87 -14.20 -15.97
C LYS A 126 -3.95 -15.72 -15.84
N PRO A 127 -3.01 -16.49 -16.42
CA PRO A 127 -3.01 -17.93 -16.24
C PRO A 127 -3.08 -18.19 -14.74
N ALA A 128 -4.05 -19.01 -14.30
CA ALA A 128 -4.13 -19.44 -12.92
C ALA A 128 -2.74 -19.96 -12.56
N THR A 129 -2.03 -19.22 -11.72
CA THR A 129 -0.68 -19.54 -11.34
C THR A 129 -0.74 -20.90 -10.65
N GLN A 130 -0.42 -21.98 -11.37
CA GLN A 130 0.37 -23.03 -10.75
C GLN A 130 1.54 -22.29 -10.09
N PRO A 131 1.84 -22.53 -8.81
CA PRO A 131 2.84 -21.77 -8.07
C PRO A 131 4.19 -21.86 -8.79
N GLN A 132 4.45 -20.90 -9.68
CA GLN A 132 5.74 -20.72 -10.30
C GLN A 132 6.60 -20.05 -9.24
N GLU A 133 7.57 -20.81 -8.79
CA GLU A 133 8.75 -20.35 -8.08
C GLU A 133 9.20 -19.01 -8.68
N GLN A 134 9.07 -17.95 -7.89
CA GLN A 134 9.74 -16.69 -8.16
C GLN A 134 11.22 -16.99 -8.41
N PRO A 135 11.92 -16.30 -9.34
CA PRO A 135 13.37 -16.26 -9.28
C PRO A 135 13.70 -15.84 -7.85
N SER A 136 14.31 -16.75 -7.09
CA SER A 136 14.58 -16.57 -5.68
C SER A 136 15.27 -15.21 -5.54
N THR A 137 14.57 -14.24 -4.96
CA THR A 137 15.20 -13.18 -4.17
C THR A 137 16.29 -13.92 -3.41
N PRO A 138 17.60 -13.62 -3.58
CA PRO A 138 18.66 -14.40 -2.96
C PRO A 138 18.23 -14.59 -1.52
N ALA A 139 17.94 -15.85 -1.17
CA ALA A 139 17.20 -16.14 0.04
C ALA A 139 18.03 -15.52 1.15
N LEU A 140 17.46 -14.49 1.79
CA LEU A 140 18.13 -13.87 2.91
C LEU A 140 18.52 -15.02 3.83
N PRO A 141 19.79 -15.11 4.26
CA PRO A 141 20.23 -16.25 5.04
C PRO A 141 19.28 -16.45 6.22
N PRO A 142 19.16 -17.69 6.74
CA PRO A 142 18.33 -17.99 7.90
C PRO A 142 18.43 -16.88 8.96
N VAL A 143 17.31 -16.53 9.58
CA VAL A 143 17.24 -15.36 10.48
C VAL A 143 18.29 -15.46 11.58
N GLU A 144 18.60 -16.66 12.03
CA GLU A 144 19.67 -16.99 12.96
C GLU A 144 21.03 -16.55 12.43
N GLN A 145 21.33 -16.82 11.15
CA GLN A 145 22.54 -16.34 10.49
C GLN A 145 22.54 -14.83 10.33
N ARG A 146 21.40 -14.21 9.98
CA ARG A 146 21.32 -12.74 9.87
C ARG A 146 21.50 -12.03 11.19
N LEU A 147 20.90 -12.53 12.26
CA LEU A 147 21.07 -12.04 13.62
C LEU A 147 22.52 -12.23 14.07
N HIS A 148 23.11 -13.38 13.80
CA HIS A 148 24.51 -13.66 14.11
C HIS A 148 25.46 -12.70 13.37
N THR A 149 25.24 -12.47 12.07
CA THR A 149 26.01 -11.51 11.27
C THR A 149 25.82 -10.07 11.76
N LEU A 150 24.61 -9.68 12.16
CA LEU A 150 24.35 -8.36 12.75
C LEU A 150 25.07 -8.19 14.10
N VAL A 151 25.00 -9.18 14.98
CA VAL A 151 25.68 -9.16 16.29
C VAL A 151 27.20 -9.10 16.11
N LEU A 152 27.75 -9.85 15.16
CA LEU A 152 29.17 -9.78 14.80
C LEU A 152 29.55 -8.39 14.28
N ALA A 153 28.78 -7.84 13.34
CA ALA A 153 29.01 -6.50 12.80
C ALA A 153 28.95 -5.42 13.90
N MET A 154 28.04 -5.56 14.87
CA MET A 154 27.96 -4.66 16.02
C MET A 154 29.16 -4.79 16.96
N LYS A 155 29.66 -6.01 17.21
CA LYS A 155 30.90 -6.22 17.98
C LYS A 155 32.11 -5.61 17.29
N THR A 156 32.28 -5.85 16.00
CA THR A 156 33.37 -5.26 15.21
C THR A 156 33.28 -3.74 15.18
N LEU A 157 32.08 -3.18 15.05
CA LEU A 157 31.87 -1.73 15.09
C LEU A 157 32.15 -1.15 16.48
N ALA A 158 31.78 -1.85 17.55
CA ALA A 158 32.11 -1.45 18.92
C ALA A 158 33.63 -1.51 19.18
N GLU A 159 34.33 -2.53 18.69
CA GLU A 159 35.80 -2.63 18.76
C GLU A 159 36.50 -1.51 17.98
N LEU A 160 36.06 -1.24 16.75
CA LEU A 160 36.60 -0.17 15.89
C LEU A 160 36.35 1.25 16.44
N THR A 161 35.28 1.42 17.22
CA THR A 161 34.92 2.71 17.84
C THR A 161 35.35 2.81 19.31
N GLY A 162 36.11 1.84 19.83
CA GLY A 162 36.59 1.84 21.22
C GLY A 162 35.47 1.77 22.26
N GLY A 163 34.37 1.08 21.94
CA GLY A 163 33.20 0.90 22.82
C GLY A 163 32.27 2.11 22.87
N ARG A 164 32.45 3.12 22.01
CA ARG A 164 31.66 4.35 22.01
C ARG A 164 30.82 4.47 20.74
N LEU A 165 29.84 3.59 20.60
CA LEU A 165 28.71 3.90 19.73
C LEU A 165 27.89 5.01 20.40
N ASN A 166 27.50 6.01 19.60
CA ASN A 166 26.59 7.06 20.08
C ASN A 166 25.33 6.38 20.63
N PRO A 167 24.90 6.67 21.88
CA PRO A 167 23.72 6.06 22.52
C PRO A 167 22.46 6.09 21.64
N TYR A 168 22.32 7.12 20.81
CA TYR A 168 21.22 7.24 19.86
C TYR A 168 21.27 6.17 18.75
N MET A 169 22.45 5.92 18.19
CA MET A 169 22.62 4.88 17.17
C MET A 169 22.45 3.49 17.77
N GLU A 170 22.99 3.27 18.98
CA GLU A 170 22.83 2.00 19.69
C GLU A 170 21.35 1.68 19.92
N GLN A 171 20.55 2.68 20.30
CA GLN A 171 19.11 2.55 20.45
C GLN A 171 18.43 2.22 19.11
N GLN A 172 18.76 2.93 18.03
CA GLN A 172 18.19 2.66 16.70
C GLN A 172 18.47 1.24 16.22
N PHE A 173 19.67 0.71 16.49
CA PHE A 173 20.00 -0.68 16.15
C PHE A 173 19.23 -1.68 17.00
N LYS A 174 19.06 -1.43 18.31
CA LYS A 174 18.24 -2.27 19.20
C LYS A 174 16.78 -2.29 18.75
N ASP A 175 16.23 -1.14 18.39
CA ASP A 175 14.85 -1.02 17.91
C ASP A 175 14.64 -1.74 16.58
N TYR A 176 15.59 -1.61 15.65
CA TYR A 176 15.55 -2.33 14.37
C TYR A 176 15.62 -3.85 14.56
N ALA A 177 16.54 -4.33 15.41
CA ALA A 177 16.64 -5.76 15.74
C ALA A 177 15.38 -6.27 16.45
N GLY A 178 14.81 -5.49 17.38
CA GLY A 178 13.56 -5.81 18.07
C GLY A 178 12.38 -5.91 17.11
N ASN A 179 12.28 -5.01 16.13
CA ASN A 179 11.23 -5.04 15.12
C ASN A 179 11.35 -6.25 14.19
N LEU A 180 12.55 -6.59 13.74
CA LEU A 180 12.80 -7.78 12.91
C LEU A 180 12.46 -9.07 13.66
N LEU A 181 12.84 -9.18 14.93
CA LEU A 181 12.48 -10.32 15.78
C LEU A 181 10.97 -10.41 16.00
N THR A 182 10.32 -9.27 16.23
CA THR A 182 8.86 -9.21 16.41
C THR A 182 8.12 -9.63 15.14
N GLU A 183 8.55 -9.16 13.98
CA GLU A 183 7.97 -9.52 12.69
C GLU A 183 8.22 -11.00 12.35
N HIS A 184 9.41 -11.53 12.66
CA HIS A 184 9.75 -12.93 12.45
C HIS A 184 8.95 -13.86 13.38
N ASN A 185 8.86 -13.54 14.67
CA ASN A 185 8.05 -14.27 15.64
C ASN A 185 6.56 -14.26 15.23
N ARG A 186 6.07 -13.12 14.71
CA ARG A 186 4.70 -13.00 14.20
C ARG A 186 4.43 -13.84 12.95
N LYS A 187 5.46 -14.15 12.15
CA LYS A 187 5.36 -15.00 10.95
C LYS A 187 5.55 -16.50 11.26
N LEU A 188 6.36 -16.84 12.26
CA LEU A 188 6.59 -18.23 12.71
C LEU A 188 5.41 -18.80 13.50
N LEU A 189 4.64 -17.94 14.16
CA LEU A 189 3.32 -18.30 14.65
C LEU A 189 2.41 -18.41 13.42
N THR A 190 2.16 -19.64 12.96
CA THR A 190 0.95 -19.96 12.16
C THR A 190 -0.27 -19.31 12.82
N PRO A 191 -1.34 -18.96 12.08
CA PRO A 191 -2.47 -18.24 12.64
C PRO A 191 -3.11 -19.14 13.70
N SER A 192 -2.69 -18.97 14.95
CA SER A 192 -3.53 -19.35 16.06
C SER A 192 -4.81 -18.58 15.83
N GLU A 193 -5.93 -19.29 15.73
CA GLU A 193 -7.25 -18.67 15.74
C GLU A 193 -7.37 -17.72 16.93
N GLU A 194 -6.57 -17.89 17.99
CA GLU A 194 -6.48 -17.00 19.13
C GLU A 194 -5.89 -15.61 18.81
N ARG A 195 -6.77 -14.73 18.35
CA ARG A 195 -6.48 -13.31 18.16
C ARG A 195 -6.76 -12.53 19.45
N TRP A 196 -5.72 -11.96 20.06
CA TRP A 196 -5.82 -11.13 21.28
C TRP A 196 -5.45 -9.67 21.00
N LEU A 197 -6.44 -8.77 21.01
CA LEU A 197 -6.23 -7.34 20.73
C LEU A 197 -6.65 -6.46 21.90
N GLY A 198 -5.96 -5.33 22.06
CA GLY A 198 -6.45 -4.25 22.92
C GLY A 198 -7.59 -3.50 22.21
N VAL A 199 -8.50 -2.91 22.99
CA VAL A 199 -9.71 -2.24 22.46
C VAL A 199 -9.41 -1.16 21.41
N VAL A 200 -8.33 -0.40 21.57
CA VAL A 200 -7.93 0.65 20.61
C VAL A 200 -7.51 0.02 19.28
N ASN A 201 -6.70 -1.04 19.34
CA ASN A 201 -6.26 -1.76 18.15
C ASN A 201 -7.45 -2.42 17.44
N PHE A 202 -8.40 -2.99 18.19
CA PHE A 202 -9.64 -3.52 17.63
C PHE A 202 -10.49 -2.43 16.95
N ALA A 203 -10.65 -1.26 17.58
CA ALA A 203 -11.39 -0.14 16.99
C ALA A 203 -10.78 0.34 15.66
N GLU A 204 -9.45 0.43 15.59
CA GLU A 204 -8.74 0.93 14.41
C GLU A 204 -8.64 -0.12 13.30
N SER A 205 -8.31 -1.37 13.62
CA SER A 205 -8.09 -2.43 12.63
C SER A 205 -9.38 -3.09 12.13
N GLU A 206 -10.36 -3.32 12.99
CA GLU A 206 -11.58 -4.06 12.63
C GLU A 206 -12.74 -3.12 12.25
N LEU A 207 -12.85 -1.97 12.91
CA LEU A 207 -13.96 -1.03 12.70
C LEU A 207 -13.56 0.22 11.89
N GLY A 208 -12.28 0.38 11.56
CA GLY A 208 -11.75 1.55 10.85
C GLY A 208 -11.93 2.88 11.60
N LYS A 209 -12.19 2.84 12.91
CA LYS A 209 -12.43 4.04 13.73
C LYS A 209 -11.10 4.57 14.27
N LYS A 210 -10.69 5.74 13.78
CA LYS A 210 -9.50 6.43 14.27
C LYS A 210 -9.73 6.93 15.70
N VAL A 211 -8.96 6.44 16.67
CA VAL A 211 -9.13 6.80 18.08
C VAL A 211 -8.24 8.01 18.43
N PRO A 212 -8.81 9.14 18.89
CA PRO A 212 -8.04 10.34 19.21
C PRO A 212 -7.03 10.18 20.37
N LEU A 213 -5.89 10.86 20.26
CA LEU A 213 -4.88 10.99 21.32
C LEU A 213 -5.23 12.06 22.37
N SER A 214 -6.25 12.88 22.12
CA SER A 214 -6.74 13.93 23.03
C SER A 214 -8.22 14.21 22.78
N GLY A 215 -8.88 14.92 23.71
CA GLY A 215 -10.29 15.31 23.59
C GLY A 215 -11.28 14.36 24.26
N ALA A 216 -12.58 14.55 23.98
CA ALA A 216 -13.67 13.83 24.64
C ALA A 216 -13.61 12.30 24.42
N HIS A 217 -13.19 11.88 23.22
CA HIS A 217 -13.06 10.48 22.80
C HIS A 217 -11.61 9.96 22.91
N TYR A 218 -10.86 10.46 23.89
CA TYR A 218 -9.48 10.06 24.13
C TYR A 218 -9.34 8.53 24.30
N ARG A 219 -8.33 7.93 23.66
CA ARG A 219 -8.06 6.48 23.70
C ARG A 219 -7.97 5.88 25.11
N GLY A 220 -7.49 6.64 26.10
CA GLY A 220 -7.41 6.17 27.49
C GLY A 220 -8.79 6.05 28.15
N HIS A 221 -9.74 6.89 27.73
CA HIS A 221 -11.14 6.76 28.15
C HIS A 221 -11.79 5.55 27.49
N LEU A 222 -11.47 5.21 26.24
CA LEU A 222 -12.02 4.02 25.59
C LEU A 222 -11.63 2.73 26.33
N GLY A 223 -10.36 2.59 26.72
CA GLY A 223 -9.92 1.46 27.55
C GLY A 223 -10.60 1.41 28.92
N THR A 224 -10.89 2.56 29.50
CA THR A 224 -11.60 2.65 30.79
C THR A 224 -13.10 2.36 30.61
N TRP A 225 -13.69 2.81 29.52
CA TRP A 225 -15.10 2.61 29.16
C TRP A 225 -15.47 1.15 29.08
N VAL A 226 -14.70 0.36 28.31
CA VAL A 226 -14.94 -1.08 28.19
C VAL A 226 -14.82 -1.77 29.55
N ARG A 227 -13.85 -1.41 30.38
CA ARG A 227 -13.70 -2.01 31.72
C ARG A 227 -14.84 -1.65 32.66
N THR A 228 -15.35 -0.42 32.59
CA THR A 228 -16.38 0.07 33.49
C THR A 228 -17.76 -0.49 33.13
N PHE A 229 -18.12 -0.50 31.84
CA PHE A 229 -19.47 -0.87 31.39
C PHE A 229 -19.57 -2.28 30.82
N TYR A 230 -18.44 -2.87 30.40
CA TYR A 230 -18.36 -4.20 29.79
C TYR A 230 -17.31 -5.12 30.47
N PRO A 231 -17.30 -5.24 31.82
CA PRO A 231 -16.27 -6.01 32.52
C PRO A 231 -16.28 -7.52 32.19
N HIS A 232 -17.40 -8.04 31.67
CA HIS A 232 -17.56 -9.45 31.31
C HIS A 232 -16.82 -9.85 30.02
N LEU A 233 -16.32 -8.89 29.23
CA LEU A 233 -15.63 -9.17 27.97
C LEU A 233 -14.19 -9.70 28.15
N GLY A 234 -13.60 -9.50 29.33
CA GLY A 234 -12.28 -10.02 29.65
C GLY A 234 -11.55 -9.20 30.70
N ASP A 235 -10.65 -9.85 31.42
CA ASP A 235 -9.83 -9.32 32.51
C ASP A 235 -8.32 -9.49 32.28
N ARG A 236 -7.94 -10.17 31.19
CA ARG A 236 -6.53 -10.42 30.82
C ARG A 236 -5.78 -9.13 30.54
N GLN A 237 -4.60 -9.01 31.14
CA GLN A 237 -3.65 -7.92 30.88
C GLN A 237 -2.35 -8.43 30.28
N GLU A 238 -1.77 -7.65 29.38
CA GLU A 238 -0.45 -7.88 28.80
C GLU A 238 0.36 -6.59 28.84
N THR A 239 1.65 -6.70 29.16
CA THR A 239 2.58 -5.57 29.08
C THR A 239 2.91 -5.30 27.62
N ARG A 240 2.47 -4.16 27.09
CA ARG A 240 2.76 -3.73 25.71
C ARG A 240 3.36 -2.33 25.68
N LEU A 241 4.14 -2.06 24.65
CA LEU A 241 4.73 -0.74 24.44
C LEU A 241 3.65 0.24 23.95
N VAL A 242 3.41 1.30 24.72
CA VAL A 242 2.41 2.33 24.44
C VAL A 242 3.11 3.70 24.49
N ASN A 243 3.21 4.38 23.35
CA ASN A 243 3.94 5.66 23.22
C ASN A 243 5.38 5.62 23.80
N GLY A 244 6.11 4.54 23.56
CA GLY A 244 7.49 4.39 24.04
C GLY A 244 7.65 3.95 25.50
N VAL A 245 6.54 3.72 26.23
CA VAL A 245 6.57 3.23 27.62
C VAL A 245 5.89 1.86 27.69
N GLN A 246 6.48 0.89 28.38
CA GLN A 246 5.81 -0.39 28.65
C GLN A 246 4.67 -0.16 29.64
N GLN A 247 3.44 -0.49 29.24
CA GLN A 247 2.25 -0.33 30.07
C GLN A 247 1.44 -1.63 30.07
N PRO A 248 0.84 -2.00 31.21
CA PRO A 248 -0.14 -3.07 31.24
C PRO A 248 -1.40 -2.62 30.51
N ILE A 249 -1.77 -3.34 29.45
CA ILE A 249 -2.99 -3.09 28.69
C ILE A 249 -3.91 -4.30 28.78
N TYR A 250 -5.22 -4.05 28.76
CA TYR A 250 -6.21 -5.11 28.68
C TYR A 250 -6.30 -5.62 27.24
N VAL A 251 -6.31 -6.93 27.09
CA VAL A 251 -6.43 -7.62 25.80
C VAL A 251 -7.63 -8.54 25.82
N TYR A 252 -8.31 -8.64 24.69
CA TYR A 252 -9.57 -9.34 24.55
C TYR A 252 -9.46 -10.42 23.47
N ALA A 253 -10.15 -11.54 23.68
CA ALA A 253 -10.20 -12.67 22.77
C ALA A 253 -11.07 -12.34 21.54
N CYS A 254 -10.53 -11.55 20.60
CA CYS A 254 -11.26 -11.09 19.41
C CYS A 254 -11.63 -12.20 18.42
N HIS A 255 -11.17 -13.43 18.66
CA HIS A 255 -11.56 -14.62 17.93
C HIS A 255 -12.87 -15.23 18.43
N ASP A 256 -13.29 -14.92 19.66
CA ASP A 256 -14.61 -15.24 20.16
C ASP A 256 -15.63 -14.22 19.59
N PRO A 257 -16.62 -14.66 18.80
CA PRO A 257 -17.63 -13.77 18.21
C PRO A 257 -18.43 -12.97 19.26
N ALA A 258 -18.66 -13.54 20.45
CA ALA A 258 -19.39 -12.85 21.52
C ALA A 258 -18.57 -11.67 22.07
N VAL A 259 -17.27 -11.88 22.26
CA VAL A 259 -16.34 -10.83 22.71
C VAL A 259 -16.19 -9.75 21.63
N ALA A 260 -16.04 -10.15 20.37
CA ALA A 260 -15.95 -9.22 19.25
C ALA A 260 -17.22 -8.37 19.09
N ALA A 261 -18.40 -8.97 19.16
CA ALA A 261 -19.68 -8.25 19.10
C ALA A 261 -19.86 -7.29 20.29
N GLY A 262 -19.50 -7.74 21.50
CA GLY A 262 -19.52 -6.92 22.70
C GLY A 262 -18.58 -5.71 22.62
N LEU A 263 -17.36 -5.90 22.11
CA LEU A 263 -16.40 -4.81 21.87
C LEU A 263 -16.92 -3.82 20.83
N THR A 264 -17.47 -4.31 19.71
CA THR A 264 -18.06 -3.45 18.68
C THR A 264 -19.15 -2.55 19.26
N LYS A 265 -20.08 -3.14 20.02
CA LYS A 265 -21.13 -2.40 20.70
C LYS A 265 -20.57 -1.36 21.68
N ALA A 266 -19.61 -1.76 22.52
CA ALA A 266 -19.00 -0.86 23.50
C ALA A 266 -18.28 0.33 22.84
N ILE A 267 -17.60 0.09 21.72
CA ILE A 267 -16.91 1.13 20.94
C ILE A 267 -17.90 2.06 20.25
N GLU A 268 -18.98 1.52 19.68
CA GLU A 268 -20.03 2.32 19.08
C GLU A 268 -20.73 3.23 20.09
N GLU A 269 -21.08 2.70 21.26
CA GLU A 269 -21.65 3.49 22.36
C GLU A 269 -20.68 4.56 22.84
N PHE A 270 -19.39 4.24 22.97
CA PHE A 270 -18.37 5.21 23.37
C PHE A 270 -18.30 6.39 22.40
N PHE A 271 -18.31 6.15 21.09
CA PHE A 271 -18.22 7.21 20.08
C PHE A 271 -19.55 7.94 19.83
N ALA A 272 -20.68 7.30 20.11
CA ALA A 272 -21.99 7.94 20.04
C ALA A 272 -22.27 8.83 21.27
N HIS A 273 -21.57 8.59 22.39
CA HIS A 273 -21.81 9.30 23.63
C HIS A 273 -21.22 10.72 23.60
N PRO A 274 -22.00 11.78 23.90
CA PRO A 274 -21.56 13.17 23.73
C PRO A 274 -20.43 13.59 24.67
N SER A 275 -20.32 12.97 25.85
CA SER A 275 -19.23 13.21 26.81
C SER A 275 -18.85 11.94 27.58
N PRO A 276 -18.08 11.02 26.97
CA PRO A 276 -17.76 9.71 27.56
C PRO A 276 -17.00 9.85 28.89
N GLY A 277 -16.13 10.85 28.99
CA GLY A 277 -15.39 11.14 30.23
C GLY A 277 -16.28 11.54 31.41
N ALA A 278 -17.42 12.21 31.17
CA ALA A 278 -18.37 12.57 32.23
C ALA A 278 -19.12 11.34 32.74
N ALA A 279 -19.59 10.48 31.84
CA ALA A 279 -20.23 9.22 32.19
C ALA A 279 -19.29 8.29 32.97
N LEU A 280 -18.01 8.23 32.60
CA LEU A 280 -17.00 7.48 33.36
C LEU A 280 -16.81 8.01 34.79
N ARG A 281 -16.83 9.34 34.98
CA ARG A 281 -16.76 9.94 36.32
C ARG A 281 -17.99 9.61 37.16
N GLN A 282 -19.18 9.66 36.56
CA GLN A 282 -20.43 9.29 37.23
C GLN A 282 -20.44 7.81 37.64
N ALA A 283 -19.89 6.94 36.80
CA ALA A 283 -19.72 5.53 37.09
C ALA A 283 -18.56 5.23 38.07
N GLY A 284 -17.89 6.26 38.61
CA GLY A 284 -16.82 6.09 39.60
C GLY A 284 -15.52 5.53 39.03
N ALA A 285 -15.34 5.51 37.70
CA ALA A 285 -14.21 4.85 37.03
C ALA A 285 -12.83 5.45 37.37
N PHE A 286 -12.79 6.67 37.91
CA PHE A 286 -11.58 7.37 38.31
C PHE A 286 -11.42 7.49 39.84
N ALA A 287 -12.34 6.91 40.63
CA ALA A 287 -12.20 6.88 42.07
C ALA A 287 -11.10 5.86 42.44
N SER A 288 -10.00 6.33 43.03
CA SER A 288 -8.93 5.44 43.48
C SER A 288 -9.44 4.54 44.61
N LYS A 289 -9.33 3.20 44.44
CA LYS A 289 -9.36 2.28 45.57
C LYS A 289 -8.11 2.54 46.41
N LYS A 290 -8.20 3.44 47.40
CA LYS A 290 -7.29 3.40 48.55
C LYS A 290 -7.70 2.21 49.40
N GLU A 291 -7.09 1.06 49.16
CA GLU A 291 -7.07 0.00 50.17
C GLU A 291 -6.33 0.59 51.39
N LYS A 292 -7.06 0.80 52.49
CA LYS A 292 -6.44 1.12 53.77
C LYS A 292 -5.67 -0.12 54.19
N VAL A 293 -4.34 -0.05 54.12
CA VAL A 293 -3.47 -0.97 54.85
C VAL A 293 -3.67 -0.64 56.33
N SER A 294 -4.40 -1.51 57.03
CA SER A 294 -4.48 -1.50 58.50
C SER A 294 -3.08 -1.77 59.04
N VAL A 295 -2.57 -0.88 59.88
CA VAL A 295 -1.36 -1.07 60.69
C VAL A 295 -1.65 -2.09 61.79
#